data_AF-A0A4D4KMR7-F1
#
_entry.id   AF-A0A4D4KMR7-F1
#
_cell.length_a   1.000
_cell.length_b   1.000
_cell.length_c   1.000
_cell.angle_alpha   90.00
_cell.angle_beta   90.00
_cell.angle_gamma   90.00
#
_symmetry.space_group_name_H-M   'P 1'
#
loop_
_entity.id
_entity.type
_entity.pdbx_description
1 polymer ?
#
loop_
_entity_poly.entity_id
_entity_poly.type
_entity_poly.pdbx_seq_one_letter_code
_entity_poly.pdbx_strand_id
1 'polypeptide(L)'
;MTEDEMDELNERRHREEVWAGICAAFESRVRPAVPITFGDRPTAEDVENVLAGKDWQAVTSSDLLRIRLDVNSLKPEAFWYYFRAFAYHALLVEECSADDPGGWMVAALTPLEGNNSSRFRERIEALSARERASVGRFVRWYDGETYIANRDRVLEFWLP
;
A
#
# COMPACT_ATOMS: atom_id res chain seq x y z
N MET A 1 30.61 15.99 -0.86
CA MET A 1 29.65 15.01 -1.37
C MET A 1 30.39 13.70 -1.50
N THR A 2 30.20 12.83 -0.53
CA THR A 2 30.61 11.43 -0.57
C THR A 2 29.65 10.63 -1.46
N GLU A 3 30.02 9.39 -1.76
CA GLU A 3 29.15 8.42 -2.46
C GLU A 3 27.86 8.18 -1.66
N ASP A 4 27.99 7.96 -0.34
CA ASP A 4 26.85 7.82 0.58
C ASP A 4 25.91 9.06 0.55
N GLU A 5 26.47 10.28 0.57
CA GLU A 5 25.66 11.51 0.51
C GLU A 5 24.91 11.62 -0.83
N MET A 6 25.50 11.15 -1.93
CA MET A 6 24.85 11.11 -3.25
C MET A 6 23.74 10.06 -3.30
N ASP A 7 23.95 8.89 -2.73
CA ASP A 7 22.97 7.81 -2.71
C ASP A 7 21.75 8.16 -1.86
N GLU A 8 21.96 8.75 -0.67
CA GLU A 8 20.88 9.29 0.17
C GLU A 8 20.06 10.37 -0.56
N LEU A 9 20.74 11.26 -1.29
CA LEU A 9 20.10 12.31 -2.10
C LEU A 9 19.24 11.71 -3.23
N ASN A 10 19.77 10.70 -3.93
CA ASN A 10 19.08 10.01 -5.01
C ASN A 10 17.85 9.26 -4.47
N GLU A 11 18.00 8.55 -3.35
CA GLU A 11 16.91 7.80 -2.72
C GLU A 11 15.79 8.74 -2.24
N ARG A 12 16.14 9.84 -1.58
CA ARG A 12 15.15 10.85 -1.18
C ARG A 12 14.37 11.39 -2.38
N ARG A 13 15.07 11.72 -3.47
CA ARG A 13 14.43 12.19 -4.70
C ARG A 13 13.51 11.12 -5.28
N HIS A 14 13.96 9.87 -5.33
CA HIS A 14 13.17 8.78 -5.90
C HIS A 14 11.88 8.54 -5.09
N ARG A 15 11.99 8.55 -3.76
CA ARG A 15 10.87 8.51 -2.82
C ARG A 15 9.87 9.64 -3.02
N GLU A 16 10.34 10.87 -3.22
CA GLU A 16 9.48 12.02 -3.54
C GLU A 16 8.76 11.85 -4.88
N GLU A 17 9.45 11.35 -5.91
CA GLU A 17 8.86 11.07 -7.22
C GLU A 17 7.77 9.97 -7.16
N VAL A 18 8.01 8.92 -6.37
CA VAL A 18 7.03 7.86 -6.10
C VAL A 18 5.82 8.42 -5.36
N TRP A 19 6.04 9.22 -4.32
CA TRP A 19 4.98 9.85 -3.54
C TRP A 19 4.09 10.77 -4.40
N ALA A 20 4.73 11.63 -5.22
CA ALA A 20 4.03 12.52 -6.12
C ALA A 20 3.19 11.75 -7.15
N GLY A 21 3.73 10.65 -7.68
CA GLY A 21 3.01 9.75 -8.58
C GLY A 21 1.75 9.17 -7.96
N ILE A 22 1.84 8.69 -6.71
CA ILE A 22 0.72 8.12 -5.96
C ILE A 22 -0.34 9.19 -5.67
N CYS A 23 0.08 10.37 -5.19
CA CYS A 23 -0.84 11.48 -4.93
C CYS A 23 -1.65 11.84 -6.17
N ALA A 24 -0.96 11.99 -7.30
CA ALA A 24 -1.59 12.37 -8.55
C ALA A 24 -2.51 11.25 -9.08
N ALA A 25 -2.10 9.98 -8.99
CA ALA A 25 -2.90 8.87 -9.52
C ALA A 25 -4.20 8.62 -8.73
N PHE A 26 -4.19 8.82 -7.41
CA PHE A 26 -5.30 8.51 -6.52
C PHE A 26 -6.08 9.75 -6.05
N GLU A 27 -5.81 10.93 -6.64
CA GLU A 27 -6.42 12.21 -6.24
C GLU A 27 -7.96 12.21 -6.26
N SER A 28 -8.55 11.51 -7.24
CA SER A 28 -9.99 11.47 -7.50
C SER A 28 -10.76 10.45 -6.66
N ARG A 29 -10.08 9.64 -5.84
CA ARG A 29 -10.73 8.62 -5.02
C ARG A 29 -11.58 9.26 -3.93
N VAL A 30 -12.83 8.85 -3.86
CA VAL A 30 -13.81 9.31 -2.87
C VAL A 30 -13.79 8.38 -1.66
N ARG A 31 -14.11 8.94 -0.49
CA ARG A 31 -14.24 8.17 0.76
C ARG A 31 -15.25 7.02 0.57
N PRO A 32 -14.90 5.79 0.96
CA PRO A 32 -15.79 4.65 0.84
C PRO A 32 -16.98 4.77 1.79
N ALA A 33 -18.12 4.20 1.38
CA ALA A 33 -19.25 4.02 2.29
C ALA A 33 -18.95 2.93 3.32
N VAL A 34 -19.53 3.04 4.51
CA VAL A 34 -19.48 1.99 5.53
C VAL A 34 -20.47 0.86 5.18
N PRO A 35 -20.14 -0.42 5.47
CA PRO A 35 -18.87 -0.91 6.01
C PRO A 35 -17.75 -0.90 4.96
N ILE A 36 -16.52 -0.61 5.38
CA ILE A 36 -15.32 -0.55 4.53
C ILE A 36 -14.63 -1.90 4.34
N THR A 37 -15.07 -2.92 5.08
CA THR A 37 -14.60 -4.31 5.04
C THR A 37 -15.74 -5.25 4.60
N PHE A 38 -15.39 -6.50 4.25
CA PHE A 38 -16.39 -7.53 3.98
C PHE A 38 -17.02 -8.14 5.25
N GLY A 39 -16.51 -7.82 6.45
CA GLY A 39 -17.08 -8.28 7.73
C GLY A 39 -16.98 -9.79 7.99
N ASP A 40 -16.20 -10.53 7.19
CA ASP A 40 -16.15 -11.99 7.23
C ASP A 40 -15.06 -12.55 8.15
N ARG A 41 -14.33 -11.68 8.87
CA ARG A 41 -13.27 -12.05 9.80
C ARG A 41 -13.44 -11.30 11.13
N PRO A 42 -13.12 -11.92 12.28
CA PRO A 42 -13.16 -11.25 13.59
C PRO A 42 -12.34 -9.95 13.63
N THR A 43 -11.26 -9.90 12.87
CA THR A 43 -10.35 -8.76 12.79
C THR A 43 -10.83 -7.63 11.85
N ALA A 44 -11.92 -7.84 11.09
CA ALA A 44 -12.53 -6.79 10.28
C ALA A 44 -13.09 -5.66 11.16
N GLU A 45 -13.53 -5.98 12.39
CA GLU A 45 -14.03 -5.00 13.35
C GLU A 45 -12.93 -4.00 13.76
N ASP A 46 -11.68 -4.44 13.93
CA ASP A 46 -10.56 -3.55 14.24
C ASP A 46 -10.29 -2.56 13.11
N VAL A 47 -10.37 -3.03 11.85
CA VAL A 47 -10.20 -2.18 10.66
C VAL A 47 -11.33 -1.16 10.55
N GLU A 48 -12.58 -1.57 10.75
CA GLU A 48 -13.73 -0.66 10.78
C GLU A 48 -13.55 0.40 11.88
N ASN A 49 -13.25 -0.02 13.12
CA ASN A 49 -13.10 0.89 14.26
C ASN A 49 -11.94 1.89 14.07
N VAL A 50 -10.88 1.49 13.38
CA VAL A 50 -9.69 2.33 13.17
C VAL A 50 -9.85 3.26 11.98
N LEU A 51 -10.43 2.81 10.86
CA LEU A 51 -10.43 3.55 9.60
C LEU A 51 -11.79 4.09 9.20
N ALA A 52 -12.92 3.48 9.58
CA ALA A 52 -14.22 3.90 9.06
C ALA A 52 -14.50 5.38 9.38
N GLY A 53 -14.87 6.13 8.33
CA GLY A 53 -15.17 7.56 8.44
C GLY A 53 -13.95 8.49 8.51
N LYS A 54 -12.72 7.98 8.68
CA LYS A 54 -11.50 8.81 8.64
C LYS A 54 -11.21 9.28 7.22
N ASP A 55 -10.61 10.46 7.12
CA ASP A 55 -9.95 10.87 5.89
C ASP A 55 -8.60 10.17 5.76
N TRP A 56 -8.15 9.89 4.54
CA TRP A 56 -6.83 9.28 4.33
C TRP A 56 -5.70 10.15 4.92
N GLN A 57 -5.84 11.49 4.92
CA GLN A 57 -4.84 12.39 5.51
C GLN A 57 -4.79 12.31 7.04
N ALA A 58 -5.85 11.82 7.68
CA ALA A 58 -5.94 11.68 9.13
C ALA A 58 -5.45 10.31 9.63
N VAL A 59 -5.07 9.40 8.73
CA VAL A 59 -4.53 8.09 9.08
C VAL A 59 -3.10 8.25 9.58
N THR A 60 -2.85 7.76 10.79
CA THR A 60 -1.54 7.84 11.45
C THR A 60 -0.75 6.54 11.31
N SER A 61 0.55 6.58 11.58
CA SER A 61 1.37 5.36 11.67
C SER A 61 0.84 4.39 12.74
N SER A 62 0.38 4.91 13.89
CA SER A 62 -0.25 4.11 14.93
C SER A 62 -1.53 3.42 14.47
N ASP A 63 -2.31 4.03 13.57
CA ASP A 63 -3.48 3.39 12.99
C ASP A 63 -3.07 2.19 12.13
N LEU A 64 -2.01 2.34 11.33
CA LEU A 64 -1.47 1.25 10.51
C LEU A 64 -0.96 0.07 11.33
N LEU A 65 -0.26 0.34 12.43
CA LEU A 65 0.20 -0.69 13.35
C LEU A 65 -0.98 -1.52 13.91
N ARG A 66 -2.10 -0.85 14.23
CA ARG A 66 -3.29 -1.50 14.77
C ARG A 66 -4.00 -2.41 13.77
N ILE A 67 -3.91 -2.12 12.48
CA ILE A 67 -4.59 -2.87 11.40
C ILE A 67 -3.65 -3.75 10.58
N ARG A 68 -2.36 -3.85 10.96
CA ARG A 68 -1.28 -4.40 10.13
C ARG A 68 -1.56 -5.77 9.53
N LEU A 69 -2.24 -6.65 10.27
CA LEU A 69 -2.53 -8.02 9.85
C LEU A 69 -3.80 -8.12 8.97
N ASP A 70 -4.57 -7.04 8.86
CA ASP A 70 -5.97 -7.10 8.46
C ASP A 70 -6.34 -6.13 7.34
N VAL A 71 -5.36 -5.44 6.76
CA VAL A 71 -5.52 -4.63 5.53
C VAL A 71 -6.20 -5.44 4.41
N ASN A 72 -6.00 -6.77 4.40
CA ASN A 72 -6.63 -7.68 3.45
C ASN A 72 -8.16 -7.86 3.63
N SER A 73 -8.74 -7.39 4.74
CA SER A 73 -10.19 -7.39 4.98
C SER A 73 -10.92 -6.23 4.29
N LEU A 74 -10.19 -5.19 3.88
CA LEU A 74 -10.75 -4.03 3.18
C LEU A 74 -11.34 -4.45 1.83
N LYS A 75 -12.52 -3.88 1.55
CA LYS A 75 -13.08 -3.87 0.20
C LYS A 75 -12.15 -3.13 -0.77
N PRO A 76 -12.13 -3.47 -2.06
CA PRO A 76 -11.24 -2.84 -3.04
C PRO A 76 -11.27 -1.30 -3.02
N GLU A 77 -12.46 -0.70 -2.99
CA GLU A 77 -12.63 0.75 -2.97
C GLU A 77 -12.05 1.40 -1.70
N ALA A 78 -12.19 0.74 -0.55
CA ALA A 78 -11.65 1.24 0.71
C ALA A 78 -10.12 1.08 0.75
N PHE A 79 -9.60 -0.06 0.30
CA PHE A 79 -8.17 -0.30 0.16
C PHE A 79 -7.52 0.80 -0.69
N TRP A 80 -8.09 1.11 -1.86
CA TRP A 80 -7.53 2.11 -2.76
C TRP A 80 -7.73 3.55 -2.31
N TYR A 81 -8.79 3.86 -1.56
CA TYR A 81 -8.93 5.17 -0.93
C TYR A 81 -7.82 5.43 0.10
N TYR A 82 -7.52 4.44 0.96
CA TYR A 82 -6.49 4.55 2.00
C TYR A 82 -5.06 4.26 1.51
N PHE A 83 -4.89 3.74 0.30
CA PHE A 83 -3.57 3.41 -0.27
C PHE A 83 -2.57 4.57 -0.20
N ARG A 84 -3.02 5.83 -0.41
CA ARG A 84 -2.16 7.01 -0.24
C ARG A 84 -1.58 7.12 1.17
N ALA A 85 -2.41 6.91 2.19
CA ALA A 85 -1.93 6.93 3.57
C ALA A 85 -0.92 5.80 3.81
N PHE A 86 -1.23 4.60 3.32
CA PHE A 86 -0.36 3.45 3.49
C PHE A 86 1.00 3.65 2.84
N ALA A 87 1.01 4.12 1.59
CA ALA A 87 2.23 4.40 0.86
C ALA A 87 3.02 5.56 1.47
N TYR A 88 2.35 6.62 1.94
CA TYR A 88 3.01 7.73 2.65
C TYR A 88 3.79 7.22 3.86
N HIS A 89 3.15 6.42 4.71
CA HIS A 89 3.79 5.88 5.90
C HIS A 89 4.87 4.85 5.56
N ALA A 90 4.70 4.05 4.51
CA ALA A 90 5.75 3.16 3.99
C ALA A 90 6.98 3.93 3.49
N LEU A 91 6.77 5.07 2.81
CA LEU A 91 7.84 5.92 2.29
C LEU A 91 8.54 6.71 3.41
N LEU A 92 7.92 6.91 4.57
CA LEU A 92 8.50 7.70 5.67
C LEU A 92 9.32 6.91 6.68
N VAL A 93 9.21 5.57 6.72
CA VAL A 93 9.94 4.76 7.69
C VAL A 93 11.44 4.74 7.33
N GLU A 94 12.30 5.18 8.25
CA GLU A 94 13.74 4.91 8.20
C GLU A 94 13.97 3.41 8.44
N GLU A 95 14.85 2.77 7.66
CA GLU A 95 15.07 1.32 7.51
C GLU A 95 15.44 0.54 8.79
N CYS A 96 14.62 0.56 9.85
CA CYS A 96 14.93 -0.15 11.10
C CYS A 96 13.75 -0.37 12.07
N SER A 97 12.49 -0.34 11.64
CA SER A 97 11.37 -0.80 12.48
C SER A 97 10.98 -2.24 12.15
N ALA A 98 10.90 -3.10 13.18
CA ALA A 98 10.38 -4.46 13.07
C ALA A 98 8.93 -4.55 12.53
N ASP A 99 8.24 -3.39 12.49
CA ASP A 99 6.96 -3.17 11.84
C ASP A 99 7.22 -2.38 10.54
N ASP A 100 7.24 -3.06 9.39
CA ASP A 100 7.52 -2.50 8.06
C ASP A 100 6.20 -2.31 7.27
N PRO A 101 5.66 -1.07 7.19
CA PRO A 101 4.42 -0.81 6.47
C PRO A 101 4.54 -1.05 4.96
N GLY A 102 5.74 -0.86 4.39
CA GLY A 102 5.99 -1.14 2.98
C GLY A 102 5.85 -2.63 2.69
N GLY A 103 6.40 -3.47 3.55
CA GLY A 103 6.29 -4.93 3.46
C GLY A 103 4.84 -5.41 3.51
N TRP A 104 4.02 -4.84 4.40
CA TRP A 104 2.59 -5.18 4.47
C TRP A 104 1.82 -4.76 3.23
N MET A 105 2.15 -3.60 2.65
CA MET A 105 1.52 -3.15 1.41
C MET A 105 1.90 -4.02 0.24
N VAL A 106 3.19 -4.35 0.09
CA VAL A 106 3.62 -5.27 -0.97
C VAL A 106 2.99 -6.64 -0.78
N ALA A 107 2.89 -7.15 0.44
CA ALA A 107 2.19 -8.41 0.72
C ALA A 107 0.70 -8.37 0.34
N ALA A 108 -0.01 -7.27 0.62
CA ALA A 108 -1.41 -7.08 0.23
C ALA A 108 -1.61 -6.92 -1.30
N LEU A 109 -0.54 -6.54 -2.00
CA LEU A 109 -0.44 -6.40 -3.46
C LEU A 109 0.22 -7.62 -4.12
N THR A 110 0.42 -8.70 -3.37
CA THR A 110 1.00 -9.95 -3.87
C THR A 110 -0.06 -11.05 -3.91
N PRO A 111 -0.18 -11.79 -5.02
CA PRO A 111 -0.97 -13.01 -5.03
C PRO A 111 -0.28 -14.05 -4.15
N LEU A 112 -0.79 -14.25 -2.94
CA LEU A 112 -0.37 -15.33 -2.05
C LEU A 112 -1.08 -16.64 -2.44
N GLU A 113 -0.43 -17.77 -2.22
CA GLU A 113 -1.04 -19.10 -2.45
C GLU A 113 -2.29 -19.28 -1.56
N GLY A 114 -3.35 -19.90 -2.12
CA GLY A 114 -4.63 -20.15 -1.45
C GLY A 114 -5.79 -19.20 -1.81
N ASN A 115 -6.88 -19.26 -1.03
CA ASN A 115 -8.14 -18.53 -1.27
C ASN A 115 -8.06 -16.99 -1.12
N ASN A 116 -6.88 -16.42 -0.82
CA ASN A 116 -6.70 -14.97 -0.70
C ASN A 116 -6.55 -14.27 -2.08
N SER A 117 -6.50 -15.02 -3.19
CA SER A 117 -6.30 -14.51 -4.55
C SER A 117 -7.51 -13.80 -5.16
N SER A 118 -8.74 -14.07 -4.71
CA SER A 118 -9.95 -13.43 -5.25
C SER A 118 -9.97 -11.92 -5.00
N ARG A 119 -9.64 -11.50 -3.77
CA ARG A 119 -9.58 -10.08 -3.39
C ARG A 119 -8.45 -9.32 -4.07
N PHE A 120 -7.35 -10.00 -4.35
CA PHE A 120 -6.24 -9.43 -5.11
C PHE A 120 -6.67 -9.09 -6.54
N ARG A 121 -7.36 -10.02 -7.22
CA ARG A 121 -7.88 -9.79 -8.57
C ARG A 121 -8.87 -8.62 -8.61
N GLU A 122 -9.85 -8.62 -7.69
CA GLU A 122 -10.83 -7.54 -7.57
C GLU A 122 -10.15 -6.17 -7.34
N ARG A 123 -9.07 -6.13 -6.53
CA ARG A 123 -8.27 -4.91 -6.33
C ARG A 123 -7.61 -4.43 -7.61
N ILE A 124 -6.99 -5.30 -8.40
CA ILE A 124 -6.35 -4.91 -9.66
C ILE A 124 -7.38 -4.41 -10.68
N GLU A 125 -8.51 -5.12 -10.80
CA GLU A 125 -9.58 -4.78 -11.75
C GLU A 125 -10.21 -3.41 -11.45
N ALA A 126 -10.23 -3.00 -10.18
CA ALA A 126 -10.74 -1.69 -9.73
C ALA A 126 -9.85 -0.48 -10.10
N LEU A 127 -8.68 -0.69 -10.70
CA LEU A 127 -7.74 0.37 -11.01
C LEU A 127 -7.75 0.80 -12.48
N SER A 128 -7.59 2.10 -12.69
CA SER A 128 -7.21 2.66 -13.98
C SER A 128 -5.77 2.31 -14.36
N ALA A 129 -5.40 2.48 -15.63
CA ALA A 129 -4.02 2.30 -16.08
C ALA A 129 -3.04 3.24 -15.37
N ARG A 130 -3.45 4.49 -15.08
CA ARG A 130 -2.65 5.48 -14.34
C ARG A 130 -2.34 5.00 -12.93
N GLU A 131 -3.34 4.47 -12.23
CA GLU A 131 -3.16 3.96 -10.87
C GLU A 131 -2.30 2.70 -10.85
N ARG A 132 -2.53 1.75 -11.76
CA ARG A 132 -1.68 0.55 -11.89
C ARG A 132 -0.22 0.92 -12.11
N ALA A 133 0.06 1.87 -13.01
CA ALA A 133 1.42 2.33 -13.25
C ALA A 133 2.05 2.96 -12.00
N SER A 134 1.29 3.71 -11.21
CA SER A 134 1.77 4.30 -9.95
C SER A 134 2.04 3.24 -8.89
N VAL A 135 1.19 2.22 -8.77
CA VAL A 135 1.41 1.08 -7.86
C VAL A 135 2.65 0.30 -8.27
N GLY A 136 2.84 0.05 -9.57
CA GLY A 136 4.04 -0.59 -10.10
C GLY A 136 5.33 0.17 -9.76
N ARG A 137 5.31 1.51 -9.80
CA ARG A 137 6.46 2.32 -9.35
C ARG A 137 6.74 2.18 -7.86
N PHE A 138 5.69 2.19 -7.02
CA PHE A 138 5.83 1.96 -5.59
C PHE A 138 6.43 0.58 -5.28
N VAL A 139 5.93 -0.48 -5.92
CA VAL A 139 6.45 -1.84 -5.74
C VAL A 139 7.89 -1.98 -6.24
N ARG A 140 8.29 -1.28 -7.30
CA ARG A 140 9.69 -1.25 -7.78
C ARG A 140 10.63 -0.51 -6.84
N TRP A 141 10.16 0.59 -6.24
CA TRP A 141 10.94 1.36 -5.28
C TRP A 141 11.16 0.58 -3.99
N TYR A 142 10.16 -0.15 -3.51
CA TYR A 142 10.28 -0.90 -2.27
C TYR A 142 11.24 -2.10 -2.44
N ASP A 143 12.39 -2.04 -1.78
CA ASP A 143 13.49 -3.01 -1.86
C ASP A 143 13.63 -3.89 -0.59
N GLY A 144 12.53 -4.18 0.10
CA GLY A 144 12.56 -5.02 1.29
C GLY A 144 13.02 -6.45 0.99
N GLU A 145 14.14 -6.90 1.59
CA GLU A 145 14.77 -8.22 1.40
C GLU A 145 13.80 -9.40 1.50
N THR A 146 12.77 -9.29 2.35
CA THR A 146 11.78 -10.36 2.59
C THR A 146 10.86 -10.61 1.38
N TYR A 147 10.72 -9.64 0.47
CA TYR A 147 9.76 -9.70 -0.63
C TYR A 147 10.38 -9.59 -2.02
N ILE A 148 11.71 -9.53 -2.16
CA ILE A 148 12.40 -9.47 -3.47
C ILE A 148 11.96 -10.62 -4.39
N ALA A 149 11.86 -11.86 -3.86
CA ALA A 149 11.41 -13.02 -4.63
C ALA A 149 9.94 -12.94 -5.10
N ASN A 150 9.11 -12.17 -4.38
CA ASN A 150 7.72 -11.92 -4.75
C ASN A 150 7.57 -10.68 -5.64
N ARG A 151 8.44 -9.68 -5.52
CA ARG A 151 8.39 -8.42 -6.28
C ARG A 151 8.31 -8.65 -7.78
N ASP A 152 9.18 -9.49 -8.34
CA ASP A 152 9.23 -9.68 -9.80
C ASP A 152 7.96 -10.39 -10.32
N ARG A 153 7.44 -11.37 -9.58
CA ARG A 153 6.13 -12.00 -9.86
C ARG A 153 4.98 -11.01 -9.72
N VAL A 154 5.03 -10.14 -8.72
CA VAL A 154 4.05 -9.09 -8.49
C VAL A 154 4.03 -8.14 -9.68
N LEU A 155 5.20 -7.71 -10.16
CA LEU A 155 5.34 -6.78 -11.27
C LEU A 155 4.72 -7.30 -12.58
N GLU A 156 4.69 -8.61 -12.82
CA GLU A 156 3.97 -9.22 -13.96
C GLU A 156 2.46 -8.92 -13.96
N PHE A 157 1.87 -8.60 -12.80
CA PHE A 157 0.45 -8.23 -12.67
C PHE A 157 0.21 -6.71 -12.75
N TRP A 158 1.25 -5.89 -12.55
CA TRP A 158 1.12 -4.42 -12.46
C TRP A 158 1.60 -3.68 -13.70
N LEU A 159 2.37 -4.35 -14.57
CA LEU A 159 2.94 -3.76 -15.77
C LEU A 159 2.44 -4.56 -16.99
N PRO A 160 1.84 -3.89 -17.99
CA PRO A 160 1.54 -4.51 -19.28
C PRO A 160 2.80 -4.80 -20.08
#